data_AF-A0A352W0M9-F1
#
_entry.id   AF-A0A352W0M9-F1
#
_cell.length_a   1.000
_cell.length_b   1.000
_cell.length_c   1.000
_cell.angle_alpha   90.00
_cell.angle_beta   90.00
_cell.angle_gamma   90.00
#
_symmetry.space_group_name_H-M   'P 1'
#
loop_
_entity.id
_entity.type
_entity.pdbx_description
1 polymer ?
#
loop_
_entity_poly.entity_id
_entity_poly.type
_entity_poly.pdbx_seq_one_letter_code
_entity_poly.pdbx_strand_id
1 'polypeptide(L)'
;MSYETENEFPLKARIDRLKQIITLLGFEEINISHNKNCIESYFWSSDKDYKSYVGVELSIYMIKDKIKITTRSRVGRSYWDLLKQNDTVTFLFDVFGGTFRSDAGEKKLETISEKPPAKLKTGLYLANWNYYNAMIKPELYLKERGVVQLDINKKNPFNMIFKEFNPYYFSNNLLIPYLVAAWEQLFKESFVVLLKCSDNKAAILKKGYLSNHQLEKISFGKTTIEDEFVNSFSFQKPANISENFNIIDKNLDLAGQLKKPFKNRKKTLYESIEETVLLRHKIVHTGKIDILIEEKKLKTIINDFKISTKRIYKYFGCKYNFVPKKIY
;
A
#
# COMPACT_ATOMS: atom_id res chain seq x y z
N MET A 1 8.04 15.66 5.63
CA MET A 1 7.15 16.84 5.74
C MET A 1 5.77 16.38 6.17
N SER A 2 5.15 17.13 7.09
CA SER A 2 3.87 16.84 7.76
C SER A 2 3.11 18.16 7.94
N TYR A 3 1.81 18.05 8.21
CA TYR A 3 0.96 19.16 8.61
C TYR A 3 0.55 18.95 10.05
N GLU A 4 0.92 19.89 10.90
CA GLU A 4 0.79 19.77 12.34
C GLU A 4 -0.17 20.82 12.89
N THR A 5 -0.94 20.42 13.88
CA THR A 5 -1.86 21.31 14.57
C THR A 5 -1.75 21.06 16.06
N GLU A 6 -1.59 22.13 16.81
CA GLU A 6 -1.41 22.10 18.24
C GLU A 6 -2.64 22.74 18.90
N ASN A 7 -3.31 21.98 19.75
CA ASN A 7 -4.35 22.49 20.64
C ASN A 7 -3.76 22.66 22.05
N GLU A 8 -4.05 23.79 22.69
CA GLU A 8 -3.72 24.05 24.09
C GLU A 8 -4.99 24.24 24.92
N PHE A 9 -5.11 23.45 25.98
CA PHE A 9 -6.22 23.51 26.92
C PHE A 9 -5.74 23.83 28.34
N PRO A 10 -6.55 24.55 29.14
CA PRO A 10 -6.26 24.74 30.57
C PRO A 10 -6.35 23.40 31.32
N LEU A 11 -5.53 23.21 32.38
CA LEU A 11 -5.50 22.00 33.22
C LEU A 11 -6.86 21.55 33.80
N LYS A 12 -7.86 22.43 33.85
CA LYS A 12 -9.24 22.08 34.26
C LYS A 12 -9.89 21.06 33.32
N ALA A 13 -9.35 20.85 32.12
CA ALA A 13 -9.76 19.78 31.23
C ALA A 13 -9.41 18.42 31.87
N ARG A 14 -10.43 17.62 32.16
CA ARG A 14 -10.26 16.26 32.73
C ARG A 14 -9.61 15.36 31.70
N ILE A 15 -8.35 14.96 31.94
CA ILE A 15 -7.57 14.09 31.03
C ILE A 15 -8.32 12.81 30.69
N ASP A 16 -8.99 12.18 31.66
CA ASP A 16 -9.76 10.95 31.40
C ASP A 16 -10.91 11.19 30.42
N ARG A 17 -11.58 12.35 30.51
CA ARG A 17 -12.62 12.75 29.56
C ARG A 17 -12.04 13.00 28.17
N LEU A 18 -10.84 13.57 28.11
CA LEU A 18 -10.12 13.78 26.85
C LEU A 18 -9.79 12.44 26.17
N LYS A 19 -9.24 11.48 26.92
CA LYS A 19 -8.95 10.13 26.42
C LYS A 19 -10.20 9.44 25.88
N GLN A 20 -11.28 9.45 26.67
CA GLN A 20 -12.58 8.89 26.24
C GLN A 20 -13.09 9.52 24.94
N ILE A 21 -12.99 10.84 24.81
CA ILE A 21 -13.39 11.54 23.59
C ILE A 21 -12.52 11.14 22.40
N ILE A 22 -11.20 11.03 22.57
CA ILE A 22 -10.29 10.61 21.51
C ILE A 22 -10.64 9.19 21.03
N THR A 23 -10.91 8.26 21.95
CA THR A 23 -11.38 6.91 21.60
C THR A 23 -12.73 6.94 20.88
N LEU A 24 -13.68 7.77 21.31
CA LEU A 24 -14.98 7.95 20.64
C LEU A 24 -14.85 8.55 19.24
N LEU A 25 -13.83 9.38 19.01
CA LEU A 25 -13.47 9.86 17.67
C LEU A 25 -12.85 8.75 16.81
N GLY A 26 -12.67 7.53 17.32
CA GLY A 26 -12.20 6.36 16.58
C GLY A 26 -10.68 6.26 16.52
N PHE A 27 -9.95 7.01 17.34
CA PHE A 27 -8.51 6.83 17.47
C PHE A 27 -8.21 5.62 18.36
N GLU A 28 -7.18 4.87 17.96
CA GLU A 28 -6.66 3.74 18.71
C GLU A 28 -5.34 4.12 19.38
N GLU A 29 -5.15 3.70 20.63
CA GLU A 29 -3.90 3.95 21.36
C GLU A 29 -2.75 3.19 20.71
N ILE A 30 -1.62 3.87 20.56
CA ILE A 30 -0.40 3.31 19.98
C ILE A 30 0.77 3.48 20.95
N ASN A 31 1.50 2.38 21.18
CA ASN A 31 2.72 2.40 21.98
C ASN A 31 3.87 2.99 21.16
N ILE A 32 3.92 4.31 21.06
CA ILE A 32 5.04 5.04 20.46
C ILE A 32 5.68 5.92 21.53
N SER A 33 6.74 5.41 22.17
CA SER A 33 7.48 6.17 23.19
C SER A 33 8.40 7.19 22.53
N HIS A 34 7.91 8.39 22.24
CA HIS A 34 8.73 9.47 21.69
C HIS A 34 8.52 10.77 22.48
N ASN A 35 8.89 10.76 23.76
CA ASN A 35 9.40 11.88 24.60
C ASN A 35 8.99 11.73 26.06
N LYS A 36 9.82 12.22 26.99
CA LYS A 36 9.58 12.17 28.45
C LYS A 36 8.29 12.87 28.92
N ASN A 37 7.71 13.74 28.10
CA ASN A 37 6.52 14.53 28.43
C ASN A 37 5.27 14.11 27.63
N CYS A 38 5.39 13.10 26.76
CA CYS A 38 4.24 12.51 26.08
C CYS A 38 3.53 11.59 27.08
N ILE A 39 2.25 11.83 27.32
CA ILE A 39 1.42 10.96 28.17
C ILE A 39 1.02 9.74 27.36
N GLU A 40 0.38 9.96 26.21
CA GLU A 40 -0.17 8.92 25.35
C GLU A 40 -0.16 9.37 23.89
N SER A 41 -0.05 8.40 23.00
CA SER A 41 -0.11 8.58 21.55
C SER A 41 -1.24 7.72 20.98
N TYR A 42 -1.86 8.25 19.95
CA TYR A 42 -3.05 7.73 19.32
C TYR A 42 -2.90 7.79 17.80
N PHE A 43 -3.55 6.86 17.11
CA PHE A 43 -3.56 6.82 15.65
C PHE A 43 -4.97 6.54 15.15
N TRP A 44 -5.37 7.28 14.11
CA TRP A 44 -6.60 7.01 13.38
C TRP A 44 -6.26 6.61 11.95
N SER A 45 -6.86 5.52 11.50
CA SER A 45 -6.93 5.14 10.09
C SER A 45 -8.29 4.51 9.79
N SER A 46 -8.68 4.53 8.52
CA SER A 46 -9.93 3.92 8.06
C SER A 46 -9.73 3.23 6.72
N ASP A 47 -9.72 1.91 6.76
CA ASP A 47 -9.73 1.06 5.56
C ASP A 47 -11.12 1.02 4.88
N LYS A 48 -12.17 1.45 5.61
CA LYS A 48 -13.52 1.56 5.06
C LYS A 48 -13.54 2.57 3.91
N ASP A 49 -14.08 2.13 2.78
CA ASP A 49 -14.25 2.90 1.54
C ASP A 49 -12.99 3.58 1.02
N TYR A 50 -11.80 3.05 1.33
CA TYR A 50 -10.52 3.58 0.85
C TYR A 50 -10.30 5.05 1.26
N LYS A 51 -10.80 5.42 2.45
CA LYS A 51 -10.80 6.81 2.90
C LYS A 51 -9.41 7.27 3.37
N SER A 52 -8.74 6.48 4.19
CA SER A 52 -7.45 6.85 4.78
C SER A 52 -6.29 6.39 3.92
N TYR A 53 -5.27 7.23 3.71
CA TYR A 53 -4.03 6.84 3.02
C TYR A 53 -2.90 6.60 4.00
N VAL A 54 -2.73 7.54 4.93
CA VAL A 54 -1.64 7.51 5.91
C VAL A 54 -2.13 7.67 7.34
N GLY A 55 -3.42 7.98 7.51
CA GLY A 55 -4.03 8.20 8.82
C GLY A 55 -3.67 9.54 9.45
N VAL A 56 -4.08 9.68 10.71
CA VAL A 56 -3.87 10.86 11.56
C VAL A 56 -3.22 10.41 12.86
N GLU A 57 -2.07 11.00 13.17
CA GLU A 57 -1.35 10.81 14.43
C GLU A 57 -1.86 11.87 15.43
N LEU A 58 -2.08 11.47 16.68
CA LEU A 58 -2.43 12.36 17.79
C LEU A 58 -1.55 12.05 18.99
N SER A 59 -1.02 13.06 19.67
CA SER A 59 -0.22 12.87 20.89
C SER A 59 -0.60 13.89 21.95
N ILE A 60 -0.70 13.42 23.18
CA ILE A 60 -1.08 14.22 24.35
C ILE A 60 0.17 14.51 25.17
N TYR A 61 0.43 15.78 25.45
CA TYR A 61 1.54 16.26 26.25
C TYR A 61 1.04 17.03 27.47
N MET A 62 1.74 16.85 28.59
CA MET A 62 1.58 17.70 29.76
C MET A 62 2.70 18.74 29.79
N ILE A 63 2.35 20.02 29.74
CA ILE A 63 3.32 21.11 29.75
C ILE A 63 2.93 22.10 30.84
N LYS A 64 3.67 22.05 31.95
CA LYS A 64 3.39 22.86 33.15
C LYS A 64 1.92 22.70 33.57
N ASP A 65 1.13 23.77 33.45
CA ASP A 65 -0.28 23.86 33.83
C ASP A 65 -1.25 23.81 32.64
N LYS A 66 -0.83 23.21 31.53
CA LYS A 66 -1.65 23.04 30.32
C LYS A 66 -1.54 21.64 29.75
N ILE A 67 -2.61 21.21 29.09
CA ILE A 67 -2.61 20.03 28.23
C ILE A 67 -2.39 20.53 26.80
N LYS A 68 -1.35 20.00 26.15
CA LYS A 68 -1.10 20.23 24.74
C LYS A 68 -1.42 18.97 23.95
N ILE A 69 -2.17 19.10 22.88
CA ILE A 69 -2.43 18.00 21.95
C ILE A 69 -1.84 18.37 20.61
N THR A 70 -1.00 17.49 20.08
CA THR A 70 -0.50 17.62 18.71
C THR A 70 -1.25 16.63 17.83
N THR A 71 -1.91 17.12 16.80
CA THR A 71 -2.53 16.32 15.73
C THR A 71 -1.72 16.50 14.46
N ARG A 72 -1.46 15.41 13.74
CA ARG A 72 -0.54 15.40 12.60
C ARG A 72 -1.04 14.52 11.49
N SER A 73 -0.93 15.01 10.25
CA SER A 73 -1.08 14.20 9.04
C SER A 73 0.15 14.38 8.14
N ARG A 74 0.52 13.33 7.40
CA ARG A 74 1.70 13.35 6.54
C ARG A 74 1.40 14.03 5.20
N VAL A 75 2.43 14.48 4.47
CA VAL A 75 2.23 15.07 3.13
C VAL A 75 1.47 14.13 2.18
N GLY A 76 1.65 12.81 2.29
CA GLY A 76 0.94 11.80 1.50
C GLY A 76 -0.52 11.54 1.89
N ARG A 77 -1.11 12.35 2.78
CA ARG A 77 -2.47 12.17 3.30
C ARG A 77 -3.56 12.19 2.23
N SER A 78 -4.67 11.53 2.54
CA SER A 78 -5.89 11.62 1.77
C SER A 78 -6.67 12.90 2.09
N TYR A 79 -7.69 13.18 1.27
CA TYR A 79 -8.69 14.20 1.59
C TYR A 79 -9.34 13.94 2.96
N TRP A 80 -9.65 12.67 3.26
CA TRP A 80 -10.35 12.28 4.48
C TRP A 80 -9.45 12.29 5.72
N ASP A 81 -8.16 12.03 5.56
CA ASP A 81 -7.16 12.17 6.62
C ASP A 81 -7.11 13.64 7.09
N LEU A 82 -7.06 14.58 6.15
CA LEU A 82 -7.03 16.01 6.47
C LEU A 82 -8.36 16.50 7.06
N LEU A 83 -9.48 16.03 6.50
CA LEU A 83 -10.81 16.32 7.07
C LEU A 83 -10.89 15.82 8.51
N LYS A 84 -10.44 14.57 8.76
CA LYS A 84 -10.44 13.99 10.10
C LYS A 84 -9.57 14.77 11.08
N GLN A 85 -8.39 15.23 10.65
CA GLN A 85 -7.55 16.11 11.47
C GLN A 85 -8.29 17.40 11.82
N ASN A 86 -8.87 18.10 10.83
CA ASN A 86 -9.59 19.34 11.05
C ASN A 86 -10.81 19.15 11.97
N ASP A 87 -11.63 18.13 11.71
CA ASP A 87 -12.79 17.80 12.54
C ASP A 87 -12.38 17.49 13.99
N THR A 88 -11.27 16.78 14.18
CA THR A 88 -10.73 16.47 15.52
C THR A 88 -10.29 17.72 16.24
N VAL A 89 -9.53 18.61 15.57
CA VAL A 89 -9.06 19.88 16.14
C VAL A 89 -10.24 20.77 16.55
N THR A 90 -11.22 20.92 15.66
CA THR A 90 -12.44 21.71 15.92
C THR A 90 -13.25 21.13 17.07
N PHE A 91 -13.51 19.81 17.05
CA PHE A 91 -14.28 19.16 18.11
C PHE A 91 -13.62 19.31 19.49
N LEU A 92 -12.31 19.12 19.57
CA LEU A 92 -11.59 19.27 20.82
C LEU A 92 -11.61 20.74 21.32
N PHE A 93 -11.48 21.70 20.41
CA PHE A 93 -11.64 23.12 20.73
C PHE A 93 -13.06 23.45 21.22
N ASP A 94 -14.10 22.93 20.57
CA ASP A 94 -15.50 23.20 20.94
C ASP A 94 -15.84 22.61 22.32
N VAL A 95 -15.30 21.44 22.66
CA VAL A 95 -15.58 20.76 23.94
C VAL A 95 -14.77 21.31 25.10
N PHE A 96 -13.48 21.60 24.90
CA PHE A 96 -12.55 21.97 25.98
C PHE A 96 -12.16 23.45 25.98
N GLY A 97 -12.53 24.21 24.94
CA GLY A 97 -12.13 25.60 24.76
C GLY A 97 -10.64 25.75 24.42
N GLY A 98 -10.03 26.83 24.90
CA GLY A 98 -8.59 27.07 24.76
C GLY A 98 -8.21 27.77 23.46
N THR A 99 -7.09 27.36 22.87
CA THR A 99 -6.56 27.90 21.61
C THR A 99 -5.96 26.78 20.78
N PHE A 100 -5.95 26.94 19.46
CA PHE A 100 -5.21 26.05 18.58
C PHE A 100 -4.44 26.82 17.51
N ARG A 101 -3.36 26.23 17.02
CA ARG A 101 -2.51 26.76 15.96
C ARG A 101 -2.17 25.64 15.00
N SER A 102 -2.40 25.88 13.71
CA SER A 102 -1.95 24.99 12.63
C SER A 102 -0.80 25.63 11.86
N ASP A 103 -0.28 24.93 10.86
CA ASP A 103 0.70 25.48 9.93
C ASP A 103 0.11 26.61 9.06
N ALA A 104 -1.21 26.62 8.88
CA ALA A 104 -1.94 27.72 8.25
C ALA A 104 -2.11 28.98 9.14
N GLY A 105 -1.83 28.88 10.45
CA GLY A 105 -1.81 29.99 11.40
C GLY A 105 -2.63 29.76 12.67
N GLU A 106 -2.67 30.79 13.53
CA GLU A 106 -3.46 30.76 14.77
C GLU A 106 -4.96 30.73 14.48
N LYS A 107 -5.67 29.82 15.14
CA LYS A 107 -7.12 29.57 14.98
C LYS A 107 -7.57 29.38 13.51
N LYS A 108 -6.65 28.95 12.65
CA LYS A 108 -6.93 28.60 11.26
C LYS A 108 -6.76 27.10 11.09
N LEU A 109 -7.67 26.48 10.35
CA LEU A 109 -7.55 25.07 9.97
C LEU A 109 -6.76 24.95 8.67
N GLU A 110 -6.24 23.75 8.42
CA GLU A 110 -5.60 23.44 7.15
C GLU A 110 -6.62 23.52 6.01
N THR A 111 -6.23 24.17 4.91
CA THR A 111 -7.12 24.34 3.76
C THR A 111 -7.24 23.04 2.99
N ILE A 112 -8.48 22.57 2.79
CA ILE A 112 -8.78 21.43 1.92
C ILE A 112 -9.14 21.98 0.53
N SER A 113 -8.16 22.01 -0.38
CA SER A 113 -8.33 22.60 -1.72
C SER A 113 -8.98 21.67 -2.75
N GLU A 114 -8.92 20.34 -2.53
CA GLU A 114 -9.45 19.35 -3.45
C GLU A 114 -10.89 18.95 -3.09
N LYS A 115 -11.71 18.62 -4.09
CA LYS A 115 -13.00 17.94 -3.86
C LYS A 115 -12.79 16.50 -3.37
N PRO A 116 -13.75 15.90 -2.65
CA PRO A 116 -13.67 14.50 -2.25
C PRO A 116 -13.39 13.59 -3.47
N PRO A 117 -12.32 12.79 -3.45
CA PRO A 117 -11.98 11.90 -4.56
C PRO A 117 -12.97 10.73 -4.64
N ALA A 118 -13.26 10.28 -5.87
CA ALA A 118 -14.10 9.11 -6.09
C ALA A 118 -13.48 7.83 -5.50
N LYS A 119 -14.32 6.96 -4.92
CA LYS A 119 -13.91 5.70 -4.27
C LYS A 119 -13.06 4.78 -5.15
N LEU A 120 -13.39 4.68 -6.43
CA LEU A 120 -12.61 3.89 -7.40
C LEU A 120 -11.19 4.44 -7.54
N LYS A 121 -11.05 5.77 -7.65
CA LYS A 121 -9.76 6.45 -7.78
C LYS A 121 -8.90 6.24 -6.52
N THR A 122 -9.49 6.41 -5.34
CA THR A 122 -8.76 6.24 -4.08
C THR A 122 -8.33 4.79 -3.87
N GLY A 123 -9.22 3.83 -4.14
CA GLY A 123 -8.91 2.40 -4.02
C GLY A 123 -7.78 1.94 -4.95
N LEU A 124 -7.83 2.33 -6.23
CA LEU A 124 -6.76 2.00 -7.19
C LEU A 124 -5.44 2.68 -6.84
N TYR A 125 -5.50 3.90 -6.30
CA TYR A 125 -4.31 4.58 -5.80
C TYR A 125 -3.69 3.83 -4.62
N LEU A 126 -4.49 3.39 -3.66
CA LEU A 126 -4.00 2.61 -2.50
C LEU A 126 -3.38 1.29 -2.93
N ALA A 127 -4.02 0.55 -3.85
CA ALA A 127 -3.44 -0.69 -4.39
C ALA A 127 -2.06 -0.45 -5.02
N ASN A 128 -1.95 0.63 -5.80
CA ASN A 128 -0.68 1.02 -6.42
C ASN A 128 0.36 1.54 -5.39
N TRP A 129 -0.09 2.23 -4.35
CA TRP A 129 0.75 2.72 -3.24
C TRP A 129 1.33 1.57 -2.42
N ASN A 130 0.51 0.59 -2.05
CA ASN A 130 0.92 -0.63 -1.36
C ASN A 130 1.96 -1.39 -2.16
N TYR A 131 1.71 -1.57 -3.47
CA TYR A 131 2.67 -2.18 -4.37
C TYR A 131 3.99 -1.40 -4.43
N TYR A 132 3.94 -0.07 -4.58
CA TYR A 132 5.15 0.75 -4.62
C TYR A 132 5.98 0.60 -3.35
N ASN A 133 5.33 0.66 -2.18
CA ASN A 133 6.00 0.45 -0.89
C ASN A 133 6.60 -0.96 -0.77
N ALA A 134 5.90 -1.98 -1.27
CA ALA A 134 6.43 -3.34 -1.32
C ALA A 134 7.68 -3.42 -2.21
N MET A 135 7.72 -2.67 -3.31
CA MET A 135 8.84 -2.63 -4.27
C MET A 135 10.04 -1.80 -3.82
N ILE A 136 9.91 -0.95 -2.79
CA ILE A 136 11.06 -0.27 -2.16
C ILE A 136 11.96 -1.28 -1.44
N LYS A 137 11.38 -2.28 -0.77
CA LYS A 137 12.11 -3.29 0.02
C LYS A 137 13.19 -4.04 -0.79
N PRO A 138 12.91 -4.63 -1.98
CA PRO A 138 13.93 -5.31 -2.77
C PRO A 138 15.02 -4.36 -3.28
N GLU A 139 14.71 -3.09 -3.52
CA GLU A 139 15.73 -2.11 -3.94
C GLU A 139 16.67 -1.72 -2.80
N LEU A 140 16.12 -1.44 -1.62
CA LEU A 140 16.91 -1.21 -0.41
C LEU A 140 17.76 -2.44 -0.11
N TYR A 141 17.16 -3.63 -0.17
CA TYR A 141 17.89 -4.89 0.01
C TYR A 141 19.11 -5.00 -0.93
N LEU A 142 18.93 -4.75 -2.23
CA LEU A 142 20.03 -4.82 -3.19
C LEU A 142 21.10 -3.73 -2.95
N LYS A 143 20.67 -2.54 -2.51
CA LYS A 143 21.59 -1.43 -2.21
C LYS A 143 22.46 -1.74 -0.99
N GLU A 144 21.86 -2.19 0.10
CA GLU A 144 22.56 -2.47 1.36
C GLU A 144 23.39 -3.76 1.28
N ARG A 145 22.93 -4.76 0.53
CA ARG A 145 23.66 -6.02 0.34
C ARG A 145 25.02 -5.82 -0.33
N GLY A 146 25.15 -4.84 -1.23
CA GLY A 146 26.41 -4.50 -1.89
C GLY A 146 27.54 -4.11 -0.94
N VAL A 147 27.21 -3.61 0.27
CA VAL A 147 28.18 -3.19 1.29
C VAL A 147 28.83 -4.38 1.99
N VAL A 148 28.14 -5.53 2.08
CA VAL A 148 28.60 -6.72 2.84
C VAL A 148 29.36 -7.73 1.96
N GLN A 149 29.21 -7.70 0.63
CA GLN A 149 29.64 -8.79 -0.26
C GLN A 149 30.83 -8.48 -1.20
N LEU A 150 31.35 -7.26 -1.20
CA LEU A 150 32.51 -6.90 -2.04
C LEU A 150 33.79 -7.66 -1.65
N ASP A 151 33.91 -8.14 -0.41
CA ASP A 151 35.09 -8.91 0.05
C ASP A 151 35.00 -10.42 -0.18
N ILE A 152 33.79 -11.01 -0.20
CA ILE A 152 33.62 -12.48 -0.26
C ILE A 152 33.77 -13.03 -1.69
N ASN A 153 33.39 -12.24 -2.71
CA ASN A 153 33.30 -12.73 -4.09
C ASN A 153 34.59 -12.59 -4.92
N LYS A 154 35.57 -11.77 -4.51
CA LYS A 154 36.76 -11.48 -5.34
C LYS A 154 37.95 -12.44 -5.14
N LYS A 155 37.95 -13.32 -4.12
CA LYS A 155 39.17 -14.08 -3.75
C LYS A 155 39.02 -15.59 -3.56
N ASN A 156 37.83 -16.19 -3.66
CA ASN A 156 37.66 -17.62 -3.41
C ASN A 156 37.29 -18.42 -4.67
N PRO A 157 38.19 -19.27 -5.22
CA PRO A 157 37.90 -20.13 -6.38
C PRO A 157 36.71 -21.09 -6.14
N PHE A 158 36.42 -21.45 -4.88
CA PHE A 158 35.24 -22.24 -4.52
C PHE A 158 33.92 -21.56 -4.93
N ASN A 159 33.88 -20.22 -4.89
CA ASN A 159 32.70 -19.43 -5.28
C ASN A 159 32.48 -19.38 -6.81
N MET A 160 33.51 -19.66 -7.62
CA MET A 160 33.36 -19.76 -9.08
C MET A 160 32.86 -21.14 -9.52
N ILE A 161 33.23 -22.21 -8.81
CA ILE A 161 32.90 -23.61 -9.15
C ILE A 161 31.52 -24.00 -8.60
N PHE A 162 31.15 -23.52 -7.41
CA PHE A 162 29.91 -23.88 -6.72
C PHE A 162 28.94 -22.69 -6.58
N LYS A 163 28.59 -22.05 -7.71
CA LYS A 163 27.69 -20.88 -7.74
C LYS A 163 26.33 -21.15 -7.07
N GLU A 164 25.83 -22.38 -7.14
CA GLU A 164 24.55 -22.76 -6.53
C GLU A 164 24.55 -22.66 -4.99
N PHE A 165 25.69 -22.89 -4.35
CA PHE A 165 25.80 -22.80 -2.89
C PHE A 165 26.18 -21.40 -2.41
N ASN A 166 26.47 -20.48 -3.35
CA ASN A 166 26.86 -19.12 -3.00
C ASN A 166 25.61 -18.32 -2.55
N PRO A 167 25.60 -17.78 -1.31
CA PRO A 167 24.46 -17.03 -0.76
C PRO A 167 24.03 -15.84 -1.62
N TYR A 168 24.92 -15.29 -2.43
CA TYR A 168 24.62 -14.21 -3.38
C TYR A 168 23.58 -14.64 -4.42
N TYR A 169 23.76 -15.80 -5.05
CA TYR A 169 22.82 -16.29 -6.07
C TYR A 169 21.55 -16.83 -5.43
N PHE A 170 21.67 -17.51 -4.29
CA PHE A 170 20.52 -17.96 -3.51
C PHE A 170 19.59 -16.79 -3.15
N SER A 171 20.14 -15.72 -2.58
CA SER A 171 19.35 -14.55 -2.18
C SER A 171 18.75 -13.77 -3.35
N ASN A 172 19.39 -13.73 -4.53
CA ASN A 172 18.77 -13.19 -5.74
C ASN A 172 17.50 -13.96 -6.13
N ASN A 173 17.55 -15.29 -6.03
CA ASN A 173 16.41 -16.15 -6.34
C ASN A 173 15.26 -15.94 -5.34
N LEU A 174 15.55 -15.69 -4.06
CA LEU A 174 14.52 -15.41 -3.05
C LEU A 174 13.72 -14.12 -3.31
N LEU A 175 14.28 -13.15 -4.02
CA LEU A 175 13.53 -11.96 -4.40
C LEU A 175 12.45 -12.26 -5.45
N ILE A 176 12.60 -13.31 -6.26
CA ILE A 176 11.65 -13.62 -7.34
C ILE A 176 10.24 -13.96 -6.79
N PRO A 177 10.07 -14.88 -5.82
CA PRO A 177 8.77 -15.10 -5.18
C PRO A 177 8.18 -13.84 -4.55
N TYR A 178 8.99 -13.00 -3.91
CA TYR A 178 8.53 -11.76 -3.30
C TYR A 178 7.97 -10.79 -4.34
N LEU A 179 8.67 -10.59 -5.46
CA LEU A 179 8.23 -9.73 -6.56
C LEU A 179 6.90 -10.20 -7.16
N VAL A 180 6.76 -11.51 -7.39
CA VAL A 180 5.51 -12.10 -7.91
C VAL A 180 4.38 -11.94 -6.90
N ALA A 181 4.65 -12.09 -5.60
CA ALA A 181 3.64 -11.89 -4.56
C ALA A 181 3.16 -10.42 -4.48
N ALA A 182 4.07 -9.45 -4.53
CA ALA A 182 3.72 -8.03 -4.57
C ALA A 182 2.86 -7.70 -5.81
N TRP A 183 3.26 -8.22 -6.96
CA TRP A 183 2.50 -8.11 -8.20
C TRP A 183 1.11 -8.73 -8.10
N GLU A 184 1.00 -9.95 -7.57
CA GLU A 184 -0.29 -10.61 -7.38
C GLU A 184 -1.20 -9.80 -6.46
N GLN A 185 -0.66 -9.28 -5.36
CA GLN A 185 -1.39 -8.49 -4.38
C GLN A 185 -1.94 -7.19 -4.99
N LEU A 186 -1.15 -6.50 -5.83
CA LEU A 186 -1.61 -5.31 -6.57
C LEU A 186 -2.89 -5.59 -7.36
N PHE A 187 -2.92 -6.70 -8.11
CA PHE A 187 -4.07 -7.02 -8.95
C PHE A 187 -5.25 -7.53 -8.14
N LYS A 188 -5.02 -8.27 -7.05
CA LYS A 188 -6.08 -8.62 -6.11
C LYS A 188 -6.76 -7.37 -5.55
N GLU A 189 -5.99 -6.45 -4.99
CA GLU A 189 -6.50 -5.20 -4.43
C GLU A 189 -7.22 -4.36 -5.50
N SER A 190 -6.61 -4.22 -6.69
CA SER A 190 -7.23 -3.49 -7.80
C SER A 190 -8.54 -4.13 -8.26
N PHE A 191 -8.60 -5.45 -8.33
CA PHE A 191 -9.80 -6.18 -8.71
C PHE A 191 -10.92 -5.99 -7.67
N VAL A 192 -10.61 -6.10 -6.37
CA VAL A 192 -11.58 -5.84 -5.29
C VAL A 192 -12.16 -4.42 -5.43
N VAL A 193 -11.32 -3.42 -5.70
CA VAL A 193 -11.77 -2.03 -5.89
C VAL A 193 -12.75 -1.93 -7.06
N LEU A 194 -12.38 -2.48 -8.23
CA LEU A 194 -13.23 -2.42 -9.41
C LEU A 194 -14.54 -3.19 -9.22
N LEU A 195 -14.50 -4.33 -8.53
CA LEU A 195 -15.70 -5.11 -8.20
C LEU A 195 -16.62 -4.34 -7.25
N LYS A 196 -16.08 -3.71 -6.20
CA LYS A 196 -16.85 -2.91 -5.24
C LYS A 196 -17.47 -1.66 -5.87
N CYS A 197 -16.87 -1.13 -6.93
CA CYS A 197 -17.35 0.05 -7.66
C CYS A 197 -18.10 -0.28 -8.96
N SER A 198 -18.31 -1.57 -9.27
CA SER A 198 -19.03 -1.99 -10.48
C SER A 198 -20.54 -1.99 -10.26
N ASP A 199 -21.29 -1.42 -11.19
CA ASP A 199 -22.76 -1.49 -11.19
C ASP A 199 -23.27 -2.93 -11.36
N ASN A 200 -22.46 -3.80 -11.98
CA ASN A 200 -22.80 -5.20 -12.27
C ASN A 200 -22.30 -6.18 -11.19
N LYS A 201 -21.92 -5.69 -10.01
CA LYS A 201 -21.36 -6.50 -8.91
C LYS A 201 -22.17 -7.77 -8.64
N ALA A 202 -23.49 -7.66 -8.51
CA ALA A 202 -24.34 -8.81 -8.21
C ALA A 202 -24.30 -9.89 -9.32
N ALA A 203 -24.28 -9.49 -10.58
CA ALA A 203 -24.19 -10.41 -11.72
C ALA A 203 -22.80 -11.07 -11.80
N ILE A 204 -21.74 -10.35 -11.42
CA ILE A 204 -20.37 -10.88 -11.37
C ILE A 204 -20.24 -11.91 -10.25
N LEU A 205 -20.72 -11.59 -9.04
CA LEU A 205 -20.65 -12.49 -7.89
C LEU A 205 -21.44 -13.79 -8.12
N LYS A 206 -22.57 -13.73 -8.82
CA LYS A 206 -23.35 -14.93 -9.21
C LYS A 206 -22.58 -15.93 -10.08
N LYS A 207 -21.51 -15.49 -10.77
CA LYS A 207 -20.69 -16.38 -11.59
C LYS A 207 -19.65 -17.16 -10.77
N GLY A 208 -19.35 -16.72 -9.55
CA GLY A 208 -18.43 -17.42 -8.65
C GLY A 208 -19.18 -18.34 -7.71
N TYR A 209 -18.62 -19.52 -7.50
CA TYR A 209 -19.05 -20.43 -6.45
C TYR A 209 -18.19 -20.19 -5.21
N LEU A 210 -18.83 -19.75 -4.12
CA LEU A 210 -18.20 -19.70 -2.81
C LEU A 210 -18.46 -21.02 -2.09
N SER A 211 -17.42 -21.64 -1.56
CA SER A 211 -17.54 -22.85 -0.74
C SER A 211 -18.19 -22.56 0.61
N ASN A 212 -18.79 -23.58 1.24
CA ASN A 212 -19.42 -23.45 2.56
C ASN A 212 -18.46 -22.87 3.62
N HIS A 213 -17.19 -23.28 3.58
CA HIS A 213 -16.16 -22.74 4.48
C HIS A 213 -15.88 -21.24 4.26
N GLN A 214 -15.99 -20.75 3.02
CA GLN A 214 -15.85 -19.32 2.74
C GLN A 214 -17.07 -18.53 3.23
N LEU A 215 -18.28 -19.08 3.03
CA LEU A 215 -19.51 -18.50 3.54
C LEU A 215 -19.52 -18.41 5.07
N GLU A 216 -18.97 -19.42 5.74
CA GLU A 216 -18.79 -19.41 7.19
C GLU A 216 -17.88 -18.27 7.67
N LYS A 217 -16.72 -18.06 7.02
CA LYS A 217 -15.83 -16.94 7.34
C LYS A 217 -16.51 -15.58 7.17
N ILE A 218 -17.30 -15.43 6.10
CA ILE A 218 -18.07 -14.22 5.83
C ILE A 218 -19.12 -14.01 6.91
N SER A 219 -19.85 -15.06 7.31
CA SER A 219 -20.87 -15.00 8.36
C SER A 219 -20.31 -14.58 9.72
N PHE A 220 -19.07 -15.00 10.04
CA PHE A 220 -18.38 -14.56 11.26
C PHE A 220 -17.76 -13.16 11.15
N GLY A 221 -17.93 -12.46 10.03
CA GLY A 221 -17.37 -11.13 9.80
C GLY A 221 -15.85 -11.10 9.69
N LYS A 222 -15.19 -12.25 9.46
CA LYS A 222 -13.73 -12.33 9.36
C LYS A 222 -13.20 -11.83 8.03
N THR A 223 -13.96 -12.03 6.95
CA THR A 223 -13.61 -11.62 5.59
C THR A 223 -14.83 -11.07 4.87
N THR A 224 -14.61 -10.25 3.83
CA THR A 224 -15.72 -9.78 2.98
C THR A 224 -15.98 -10.77 1.83
N ILE A 225 -17.19 -10.72 1.28
CA ILE A 225 -17.57 -11.54 0.11
C ILE A 225 -16.62 -11.29 -1.05
N GLU A 226 -16.22 -10.03 -1.25
CA GLU A 226 -15.30 -9.63 -2.30
C GLU A 226 -13.90 -10.22 -2.10
N ASP A 227 -13.41 -10.28 -0.87
CA ASP A 227 -12.08 -10.84 -0.58
C ASP A 227 -12.05 -12.35 -0.84
N GLU A 228 -13.09 -13.07 -0.41
CA GLU A 228 -13.18 -14.52 -0.67
C GLU A 228 -13.39 -14.84 -2.15
N PHE A 229 -14.20 -14.04 -2.85
CA PHE A 229 -14.38 -14.18 -4.29
C PHE A 229 -13.05 -13.99 -5.03
N VAL A 230 -12.27 -12.97 -4.68
CA VAL A 230 -10.95 -12.71 -5.28
C VAL A 230 -9.95 -13.82 -5.01
N ASN A 231 -10.02 -14.46 -3.83
CA ASN A 231 -9.15 -15.59 -3.51
C ASN A 231 -9.40 -16.86 -4.34
N SER A 232 -10.54 -16.96 -5.04
CA SER A 232 -10.77 -18.05 -6.00
C SER A 232 -10.02 -17.89 -7.33
N PHE A 233 -9.42 -16.72 -7.57
CA PHE A 233 -8.71 -16.42 -8.81
C PHE A 233 -7.20 -16.34 -8.61
N SER A 234 -6.45 -16.68 -9.66
CA SER A 234 -4.99 -16.46 -9.71
C SER A 234 -4.66 -15.15 -10.40
N PHE A 235 -3.87 -14.30 -9.73
CA PHE A 235 -3.41 -13.01 -10.26
C PHE A 235 -1.89 -12.96 -10.49
N GLN A 236 -1.26 -14.11 -10.76
CA GLN A 236 0.17 -14.16 -11.01
C GLN A 236 0.48 -13.93 -12.49
N LYS A 237 -0.11 -14.74 -13.37
CA LYS A 237 0.15 -14.70 -14.82
C LYS A 237 -0.60 -13.55 -15.49
N PRO A 238 0.05 -12.79 -16.41
CA PRO A 238 -0.62 -11.74 -17.18
C PRO A 238 -1.89 -12.18 -17.93
N ALA A 239 -1.91 -13.42 -18.46
CA ALA A 239 -3.08 -14.02 -19.10
C ALA A 239 -4.27 -14.08 -18.14
N ASN A 240 -4.09 -14.75 -16.99
CA ASN A 240 -5.13 -14.93 -15.97
C ASN A 240 -5.61 -13.58 -15.43
N ILE A 241 -4.68 -12.64 -15.18
CA ILE A 241 -5.05 -11.29 -14.75
C ILE A 241 -5.99 -10.64 -15.76
N SER A 242 -5.67 -10.70 -17.06
CA SER A 242 -6.50 -10.08 -18.09
C SER A 242 -7.87 -10.75 -18.19
N GLU A 243 -7.91 -12.08 -18.13
CA GLU A 243 -9.16 -12.85 -18.14
C GLU A 243 -10.05 -12.52 -16.94
N ASN A 244 -9.47 -12.46 -15.74
CA ASN A 244 -10.22 -12.11 -14.54
C ASN A 244 -10.82 -10.71 -14.67
N PHE A 245 -10.02 -9.70 -15.05
CA PHE A 245 -10.51 -8.32 -15.16
C PHE A 245 -11.59 -8.15 -16.25
N ASN A 246 -11.56 -8.97 -17.31
CA ASN A 246 -12.63 -9.01 -18.32
C ASN A 246 -13.98 -9.46 -17.77
N ILE A 247 -14.02 -10.17 -16.64
CA ILE A 247 -15.27 -10.52 -15.95
C ILE A 247 -15.97 -9.25 -15.44
N ILE A 248 -15.20 -8.25 -14.99
CA ILE A 248 -15.72 -6.98 -14.48
C ILE A 248 -16.05 -6.03 -15.63
N ASP A 249 -15.11 -5.83 -16.56
CA ASP A 249 -15.27 -4.94 -17.71
C ASP A 249 -14.58 -5.56 -18.93
N LYS A 250 -15.37 -6.04 -19.89
CA LYS A 250 -14.91 -6.69 -21.13
C LYS A 250 -14.04 -5.80 -22.00
N ASN A 251 -14.08 -4.49 -21.78
CA ASN A 251 -13.31 -3.51 -22.54
C ASN A 251 -11.99 -3.14 -21.84
N LEU A 252 -11.56 -3.92 -20.83
CA LEU A 252 -10.25 -3.79 -20.18
C LEU A 252 -9.21 -4.69 -20.84
N ASP A 253 -8.34 -4.11 -21.66
CA ASP A 253 -7.25 -4.84 -22.31
C ASP A 253 -5.92 -4.64 -21.57
N LEU A 254 -5.74 -5.35 -20.45
CA LEU A 254 -4.50 -5.33 -19.67
C LEU A 254 -3.34 -6.04 -20.40
N ALA A 255 -3.61 -7.19 -21.03
CA ALA A 255 -2.62 -7.93 -21.81
C ALA A 255 -2.05 -7.07 -22.94
N GLY A 256 -2.89 -6.40 -23.71
CA GLY A 256 -2.47 -5.52 -24.80
C GLY A 256 -1.65 -4.33 -24.29
N GLN A 257 -1.94 -3.79 -23.11
CA GLN A 257 -1.05 -2.79 -22.51
C GLN A 257 0.36 -3.37 -22.28
N LEU A 258 0.48 -4.57 -21.76
CA LEU A 258 1.79 -5.18 -21.48
C LEU A 258 2.54 -5.65 -22.74
N LYS A 259 1.81 -5.99 -23.81
CA LYS A 259 2.38 -6.44 -25.10
C LYS A 259 2.95 -5.30 -25.95
N LYS A 260 2.52 -4.06 -25.75
CA LYS A 260 3.04 -2.92 -26.51
C LYS A 260 4.57 -2.77 -26.34
N PRO A 261 5.31 -2.34 -27.38
CA PRO A 261 6.78 -2.26 -27.38
C PRO A 261 7.38 -1.50 -26.19
N PHE A 262 8.58 -1.91 -25.77
CA PHE A 262 9.30 -1.32 -24.65
C PHE A 262 10.81 -1.22 -24.91
N LYS A 263 11.36 0.01 -24.88
CA LYS A 263 12.81 0.33 -25.00
C LYS A 263 13.54 -0.45 -26.12
N ASN A 264 12.92 -0.59 -27.30
CA ASN A 264 13.48 -1.33 -28.44
C ASN A 264 13.89 -2.79 -28.14
N ARG A 265 13.39 -3.37 -27.04
CA ARG A 265 13.57 -4.79 -26.74
C ARG A 265 12.66 -5.61 -27.64
N LYS A 266 13.17 -6.75 -28.14
CA LYS A 266 12.34 -7.75 -28.84
C LYS A 266 11.26 -8.32 -27.92
N LYS A 267 11.64 -8.55 -26.66
CA LYS A 267 10.78 -9.11 -25.63
C LYS A 267 9.90 -8.04 -24.99
N THR A 268 8.61 -8.31 -24.92
CA THR A 268 7.59 -7.45 -24.31
C THR A 268 7.60 -7.53 -22.78
N LEU A 269 6.93 -6.58 -22.11
CA LEU A 269 6.75 -6.65 -20.66
C LEU A 269 5.89 -7.87 -20.29
N TYR A 270 4.88 -8.19 -21.10
CA TYR A 270 4.03 -9.36 -20.92
C TYR A 270 4.86 -10.65 -20.81
N GLU A 271 5.71 -10.92 -21.80
CA GLU A 271 6.60 -12.10 -21.81
C GLU A 271 7.62 -12.06 -20.67
N SER A 272 8.07 -10.87 -20.27
CA SER A 272 9.03 -10.71 -19.17
C SER A 272 8.46 -11.14 -17.83
N ILE A 273 7.23 -10.71 -17.54
CA ILE A 273 6.52 -11.10 -16.32
C ILE A 273 6.17 -12.59 -16.37
N GLU A 274 5.71 -13.10 -17.51
CA GLU A 274 5.36 -14.52 -17.66
C GLU A 274 6.54 -15.45 -17.39
N GLU A 275 7.71 -15.18 -17.98
CA GLU A 275 8.93 -15.94 -17.67
C GLU A 275 9.32 -15.85 -16.20
N THR A 276 9.12 -14.69 -15.57
CA THR A 276 9.45 -14.51 -14.14
C THR A 276 8.49 -15.31 -13.23
N VAL A 277 7.21 -15.40 -13.59
CA VAL A 277 6.25 -16.25 -12.87
C VAL A 277 6.61 -17.73 -13.03
N LEU A 278 7.02 -18.17 -14.23
CA LEU A 278 7.50 -19.54 -14.45
C LEU A 278 8.76 -19.84 -13.62
N LEU A 279 9.67 -18.89 -13.52
CA LEU A 279 10.86 -18.99 -12.68
C LEU A 279 10.49 -19.11 -11.20
N ARG A 280 9.53 -18.31 -10.71
CA ARG A 280 8.97 -18.44 -9.35
C ARG A 280 8.44 -19.85 -9.10
N HIS A 281 7.68 -20.43 -10.04
CA HIS A 281 7.18 -21.79 -9.89
C HIS A 281 8.30 -22.82 -9.73
N LYS A 282 9.38 -22.72 -10.53
CA LYS A 282 10.55 -23.59 -10.39
C LYS A 282 11.18 -23.48 -9.00
N ILE A 283 11.42 -22.25 -8.53
CA ILE A 283 12.03 -22.01 -7.22
C ILE A 283 11.15 -22.57 -6.10
N VAL A 284 9.86 -22.25 -6.08
CA VAL A 284 8.96 -22.60 -4.96
C VAL A 284 8.61 -24.09 -4.93
N HIS A 285 8.40 -24.73 -6.09
CA HIS A 285 7.94 -26.12 -6.11
C HIS A 285 9.08 -27.13 -6.20
N THR A 286 10.23 -26.76 -6.75
CA THR A 286 11.35 -27.71 -6.96
C THR A 286 12.61 -27.34 -6.19
N GLY A 287 12.65 -26.18 -5.52
CA GLY A 287 13.85 -25.68 -4.84
C GLY A 287 14.99 -25.30 -5.79
N LYS A 288 14.80 -25.42 -7.11
CA LYS A 288 15.83 -25.15 -8.12
C LYS A 288 16.05 -23.65 -8.26
N ILE A 289 17.27 -23.23 -7.98
CA ILE A 289 17.75 -21.86 -8.18
C ILE A 289 18.32 -21.67 -9.58
N ASP A 290 18.18 -20.47 -10.13
CA ASP A 290 18.80 -20.06 -11.39
C ASP A 290 20.04 -19.20 -11.10
N ILE A 291 21.23 -19.77 -11.32
CA ILE A 291 22.52 -19.07 -11.16
C ILE A 291 22.74 -17.95 -12.18
N LEU A 292 21.92 -17.87 -13.24
CA LEU A 292 21.96 -16.78 -14.21
C LEU A 292 21.21 -15.54 -13.71
N ILE A 293 20.53 -15.61 -12.56
CA ILE A 293 19.95 -14.44 -11.90
C ILE A 293 21.03 -13.70 -11.13
N GLU A 294 21.84 -12.99 -11.90
CA GLU A 294 22.75 -11.98 -11.37
C GLU A 294 22.00 -10.68 -11.07
N GLU A 295 22.61 -9.79 -10.29
CA GLU A 295 22.00 -8.53 -9.88
C GLU A 295 21.56 -7.66 -11.07
N LYS A 296 22.30 -7.65 -12.18
CA LYS A 296 21.89 -6.93 -13.40
C LYS A 296 20.58 -7.47 -13.98
N LYS A 297 20.42 -8.80 -14.04
CA LYS A 297 19.17 -9.45 -14.48
C LYS A 297 18.05 -9.16 -13.50
N LEU A 298 18.32 -9.22 -12.20
CA LEU A 298 17.34 -8.94 -11.15
C LEU A 298 16.86 -7.49 -11.16
N LYS A 299 17.77 -6.51 -11.32
CA LYS A 299 17.42 -5.09 -11.52
C LYS A 299 16.54 -4.89 -12.76
N THR A 300 16.79 -5.65 -13.83
CA THR A 300 15.96 -5.64 -15.04
C THR A 300 14.55 -6.17 -14.74
N ILE A 301 14.44 -7.29 -14.01
CA ILE A 301 13.16 -7.87 -13.60
C ILE A 301 12.37 -6.88 -12.73
N ILE A 302 12.99 -6.31 -11.69
CA ILE A 302 12.37 -5.31 -10.81
C ILE A 302 11.85 -4.12 -11.63
N ASN A 303 12.66 -3.63 -12.57
CA ASN A 303 12.27 -2.53 -13.43
C ASN A 303 11.11 -2.90 -14.37
N ASP A 304 11.08 -4.11 -14.92
CA ASP A 304 9.99 -4.59 -15.78
C ASP A 304 8.67 -4.65 -14.99
N PHE A 305 8.67 -5.13 -13.74
CA PHE A 305 7.53 -5.11 -12.82
C PHE A 305 7.05 -3.68 -12.53
N LYS A 306 7.96 -2.75 -12.22
CA LYS A 306 7.63 -1.34 -11.97
C LYS A 306 7.00 -0.67 -13.17
N ILE A 307 7.56 -0.87 -14.36
CA ILE A 307 7.07 -0.23 -15.59
C ILE A 307 5.74 -0.83 -16.03
N SER A 308 5.57 -2.14 -15.90
CA SER A 308 4.30 -2.84 -16.15
C SER A 308 3.18 -2.24 -15.30
N THR A 309 3.44 -2.10 -14.00
CA THR A 309 2.48 -1.51 -13.06
C THR A 309 2.17 -0.05 -13.40
N LYS A 310 3.19 0.78 -13.66
CA LYS A 310 2.99 2.18 -14.07
C LYS A 310 2.13 2.29 -15.33
N ARG A 311 2.32 1.39 -16.29
CA ARG A 311 1.56 1.37 -17.54
C ARG A 311 0.10 1.01 -17.30
N ILE A 312 -0.14 -0.02 -16.49
CA ILE A 312 -1.49 -0.45 -16.13
C ILE A 312 -2.22 0.61 -15.31
N TYR A 313 -1.56 1.21 -14.32
CA TYR A 313 -2.16 2.28 -13.52
C TYR A 313 -2.49 3.52 -14.37
N LYS A 314 -1.64 3.87 -15.35
CA LYS A 314 -1.97 4.90 -16.34
C LYS A 314 -3.18 4.51 -17.20
N TYR A 315 -3.25 3.25 -17.62
CA TYR A 315 -4.38 2.74 -18.39
C TYR A 315 -5.69 2.79 -17.60
N PHE A 316 -5.69 2.42 -16.31
CA PHE A 316 -6.84 2.62 -15.43
C PHE A 316 -7.25 4.09 -15.34
N GLY A 317 -6.28 5.01 -15.22
CA GLY A 317 -6.56 6.44 -15.23
C GLY A 317 -7.28 6.90 -16.50
N CYS A 318 -6.81 6.47 -17.68
CA CYS A 318 -7.47 6.76 -18.94
C CYS A 318 -8.87 6.14 -19.02
N LYS A 319 -9.01 4.87 -18.60
CA LYS A 319 -10.26 4.11 -18.71
C LYS A 319 -11.36 4.63 -17.79
N TYR A 320 -11.00 4.99 -16.56
CA TYR A 320 -11.93 5.44 -15.52
C TYR A 320 -11.87 6.96 -15.28
N ASN A 321 -11.31 7.70 -16.24
CA ASN A 321 -11.27 9.15 -16.27
C ASN A 321 -10.73 9.81 -14.99
N PHE A 322 -9.57 9.34 -14.51
CA PHE A 322 -8.83 9.99 -13.42
C PHE A 322 -7.36 10.19 -13.77
N VAL A 323 -6.78 11.27 -13.25
CA VAL A 323 -5.34 11.52 -13.38
C VAL A 323 -4.59 10.66 -12.35
N PRO A 324 -3.71 9.74 -12.79
CA PRO A 324 -2.90 8.94 -11.88
C PRO A 324 -2.01 9.84 -11.01
N LYS A 325 -2.20 9.82 -9.68
CA LYS A 325 -1.30 10.53 -8.75
C LYS A 325 0.09 9.88 -8.80
N LYS A 326 1.14 10.71 -8.80
CA LYS A 326 2.51 10.21 -8.60
C LYS A 326 2.63 9.69 -7.17
N ILE A 327 3.24 8.52 -7.03
CA ILE A 327 3.67 8.00 -5.75
C ILE A 327 5.08 8.55 -5.53
N TYR A 328 5.31 9.17 -4.37
CA TYR A 328 6.58 9.78 -4.00
C TYR A 328 7.47 8.78 -3.28
#